data_AF-A0A7K4BBU4-F1
#
_entry.id   AF-A0A7K4BBU4-F1
#
_cell.length_a   1.000
_cell.length_b   1.000
_cell.length_c   1.000
_cell.angle_alpha   90.00
_cell.angle_beta   90.00
_cell.angle_gamma   90.00
#
_symmetry.space_group_name_H-M   'P 1'
#
loop_
_entity.id
_entity.type
_entity.pdbx_description
1 polymer ?
#
loop_
_entity_poly.entity_id
_entity_poly.type
_entity_poly.pdbx_seq_one_letter_code
_entity_poly.pdbx_strand_id
1 'polypeptide(L)'
;MRSAEGRWFEMITYELFLDLASKTDTIKTVILKGADARGKKPFPALGQNGFFYSRNGDITIRGNGQDLAEFDLLMTKPDGTLIFVEVVTSPSDLKDFLQEIYYKKQVIRYLFNQKAVTFILVTSFPLTNYKGGRKVLGSEEHISICTRSCDNFRKHIAGTWSKQSLKPVLPPGKTCLSTELITAAPFPYKQFHDMEKEWVFSHLGNNDEPIDLPSPYRTHTLVKKILFGRLFPSTTKRLCEHYKFVYRDQTFNAQELNANFSRIILAADIPDYSPLIYLKPRQKKEYYKMVYDGHGTFKYERKTPPKVGFYVWLESLEPELGSQVTIKLVESLSRYCFSAPIKQPPGS
;
A
#
# COMPACT_ATOMS: atom_id res chain seq x y z
N MET A 1 11.76 -2.85 -19.00
CA MET A 1 13.12 -2.29 -18.86
C MET A 1 13.26 -1.51 -17.55
N ARG A 2 12.40 -0.50 -17.27
CA ARG A 2 12.41 0.27 -16.01
C ARG A 2 12.24 -0.54 -14.72
N SER A 3 11.39 -1.57 -14.73
CA SER A 3 11.20 -2.45 -13.56
C SER A 3 12.44 -3.27 -13.20
N ALA A 4 13.20 -3.73 -14.21
CA ALA A 4 14.48 -4.39 -13.99
C ALA A 4 15.54 -3.38 -13.51
N GLU A 5 15.49 -2.15 -14.04
CA GLU A 5 16.38 -1.05 -13.64
C GLU A 5 16.25 -0.68 -12.17
N GLY A 6 15.02 -0.43 -11.71
CA GLY A 6 14.74 -0.18 -10.30
C GLY A 6 15.27 -1.31 -9.42
N ARG A 7 14.99 -2.57 -9.80
CA ARG A 7 15.36 -3.73 -8.98
C ARG A 7 16.87 -3.91 -8.80
N TRP A 8 17.69 -3.81 -9.85
CA TRP A 8 19.14 -3.95 -9.66
C TRP A 8 19.73 -2.75 -8.92
N PHE A 9 19.20 -1.55 -9.15
CA PHE A 9 19.68 -0.34 -8.48
C PHE A 9 19.36 -0.35 -6.97
N GLU A 10 18.20 -0.88 -6.62
CA GLU A 10 17.80 -1.19 -5.25
C GLU A 10 18.75 -2.21 -4.60
N MET A 11 19.15 -3.28 -5.32
CA MET A 11 20.13 -4.24 -4.79
C MET A 11 21.51 -3.63 -4.60
N ILE A 12 21.98 -2.74 -5.49
CA ILE A 12 23.24 -2.01 -5.26
C ILE A 12 23.13 -1.13 -4.00
N THR A 13 21.97 -0.49 -3.80
CA THR A 13 21.71 0.29 -2.59
C THR A 13 21.74 -0.59 -1.34
N TYR A 14 21.15 -1.79 -1.41
CA TYR A 14 21.20 -2.79 -0.34
C TYR A 14 22.64 -3.20 0.02
N GLU A 15 23.45 -3.56 -0.98
CA GLU A 15 24.88 -3.89 -0.78
C GLU A 15 25.67 -2.74 -0.18
N LEU A 16 25.40 -1.49 -0.61
CA LEU A 16 26.02 -0.31 -0.03
C LEU A 16 25.71 -0.17 1.47
N PHE A 17 24.46 -0.38 1.88
CA PHE A 17 24.09 -0.29 3.30
C PHE A 17 24.62 -1.46 4.13
N LEU A 18 24.79 -2.66 3.55
CA LEU A 18 25.51 -3.77 4.19
C LEU A 18 26.98 -3.39 4.46
N ASP A 19 27.68 -2.86 3.46
CA ASP A 19 29.06 -2.40 3.59
C ASP A 19 29.19 -1.28 4.64
N LEU A 20 28.29 -0.29 4.61
CA LEU A 20 28.24 0.78 5.61
C LEU A 20 28.03 0.22 7.02
N ALA A 21 27.10 -0.72 7.21
CA ALA A 21 26.82 -1.32 8.52
C ALA A 21 28.03 -2.08 9.10
N SER A 22 28.92 -2.60 8.25
CA SER A 22 30.18 -3.23 8.69
C SER A 22 31.25 -2.22 9.16
N LYS A 23 31.13 -0.96 8.72
CA LYS A 23 32.10 0.12 8.94
C LYS A 23 31.64 1.14 9.99
N THR A 24 30.42 1.03 10.49
CA THR A 24 29.85 1.95 11.48
C THR A 24 29.04 1.22 12.56
N ASP A 25 28.93 1.85 13.72
CA ASP A 25 28.02 1.43 14.80
C ASP A 25 26.67 2.16 14.77
N THR A 26 26.49 3.15 13.88
CA THR A 26 25.19 3.82 13.71
C THR A 26 24.11 2.86 13.22
N ILE A 27 24.48 1.86 12.42
CA ILE A 27 23.59 0.80 11.97
C ILE A 27 23.86 -0.43 12.84
N LYS A 28 22.86 -0.81 13.64
CA LYS A 28 22.92 -2.02 14.47
C LYS A 28 22.64 -3.26 13.63
N THR A 29 21.69 -3.20 12.71
CA THR A 29 21.34 -4.36 11.88
C THR A 29 20.72 -3.91 10.56
N VAL A 30 21.10 -4.56 9.46
CA VAL A 30 20.43 -4.46 8.16
C VAL A 30 19.50 -5.64 7.98
N ILE A 31 18.25 -5.38 7.61
CA ILE A 31 17.27 -6.45 7.38
C ILE A 31 17.52 -7.09 6.03
N LEU A 32 17.63 -8.42 6.02
CA LEU A 32 17.92 -9.18 4.80
C LEU A 32 16.79 -9.03 3.77
N LYS A 33 17.15 -9.00 2.49
CA LYS A 33 16.24 -8.84 1.36
C LYS A 33 16.58 -9.78 0.21
N GLY A 34 15.62 -10.02 -0.69
CA GLY A 34 15.87 -10.61 -1.99
C GLY A 34 16.29 -12.07 -1.90
N ALA A 35 17.49 -12.37 -2.40
CA ALA A 35 18.07 -13.71 -2.33
C ALA A 35 18.57 -14.06 -0.92
N ASP A 36 18.88 -13.06 -0.08
CA ASP A 36 19.40 -13.28 1.27
C ASP A 36 18.29 -13.53 2.29
N ALA A 37 17.06 -13.13 1.99
CA ALA A 37 15.86 -13.50 2.71
C ALA A 37 15.47 -14.98 2.47
N ARG A 38 16.27 -15.89 3.04
CA ARG A 38 16.08 -17.36 2.94
C ARG A 38 14.93 -17.84 3.82
N GLY A 39 14.38 -19.01 3.47
CA GLY A 39 13.35 -19.68 4.26
C GLY A 39 11.99 -19.74 3.57
N LYS A 40 10.99 -20.25 4.31
CA LYS A 40 9.62 -20.38 3.80
C LYS A 40 8.97 -19.00 3.72
N LYS A 41 8.47 -18.66 2.52
CA LYS A 41 7.72 -17.44 2.24
C LYS A 41 6.23 -17.81 2.25
N PRO A 42 5.52 -17.67 3.39
CA PRO A 42 4.17 -18.18 3.51
C PRO A 42 3.25 -17.52 2.49
N PHE A 43 2.36 -18.33 1.90
CA PHE A 43 1.31 -17.79 1.04
C PHE A 43 0.44 -16.83 1.86
N PRO A 44 -0.01 -15.71 1.26
CA PRO A 44 -0.93 -14.80 1.92
C PRO A 44 -2.20 -15.51 2.38
N ALA A 45 -2.56 -15.32 3.65
CA ALA A 45 -3.76 -15.88 4.26
C ALA A 45 -4.34 -14.90 5.29
N LEU A 46 -5.64 -15.01 5.57
CA LEU A 46 -6.30 -14.20 6.59
C LEU A 46 -5.63 -14.39 7.95
N GLY A 47 -5.67 -13.35 8.78
CA GLY A 47 -5.03 -13.33 10.10
C GLY A 47 -3.51 -13.12 10.08
N GLN A 48 -2.84 -13.12 8.92
CA GLN A 48 -1.43 -12.76 8.84
C GLN A 48 -1.23 -11.26 9.05
N ASN A 49 -0.51 -10.90 10.10
CA ASN A 49 -0.19 -9.51 10.46
C ASN A 49 1.30 -9.38 10.78
N GLY A 50 1.91 -8.24 10.43
CA GLY A 50 3.32 -7.95 10.70
C GLY A 50 4.21 -8.06 9.47
N PHE A 51 5.52 -8.26 9.67
CA PHE A 51 6.49 -8.34 8.58
C PHE A 51 6.56 -9.72 7.94
N PHE A 52 6.58 -9.74 6.61
CA PHE A 52 6.71 -10.92 5.78
C PHE A 52 7.59 -10.63 4.58
N TYR A 53 8.02 -11.70 3.92
CA TYR A 53 8.68 -11.60 2.62
C TYR A 53 7.71 -11.86 1.47
N SER A 54 7.82 -11.05 0.42
CA SER A 54 7.27 -11.33 -0.90
C SER A 54 7.95 -12.58 -1.48
N ARG A 55 7.38 -13.16 -2.55
CA ARG A 55 8.01 -14.31 -3.22
C ARG A 55 9.43 -14.00 -3.71
N ASN A 56 9.66 -12.77 -4.15
CA ASN A 56 10.96 -12.33 -4.65
C ASN A 56 11.91 -11.90 -3.52
N GLY A 57 11.47 -12.00 -2.25
CA GLY A 57 12.25 -11.64 -1.07
C GLY A 57 12.11 -10.18 -0.68
N ASP A 58 11.12 -9.45 -1.20
CA ASP A 58 10.90 -8.06 -0.81
C ASP A 58 10.27 -7.97 0.57
N ILE A 59 10.66 -6.97 1.37
CA ILE A 59 10.18 -6.84 2.74
C ILE A 59 8.79 -6.19 2.68
N THR A 60 7.79 -6.86 3.22
CA THR A 60 6.39 -6.41 3.18
C THR A 60 5.82 -6.38 4.58
N ILE A 61 4.95 -5.42 4.84
CA ILE A 61 4.07 -5.46 6.01
C ILE A 61 2.67 -5.88 5.58
N ARG A 62 2.14 -6.91 6.24
CA ARG A 62 0.80 -7.43 6.02
C ARG A 62 -0.14 -7.05 7.14
N GLY A 63 -1.40 -6.85 6.76
CA GLY A 63 -2.53 -6.75 7.67
C GLY A 63 -3.66 -7.64 7.18
N ASN A 64 -4.08 -8.59 8.01
CA ASN A 64 -5.07 -9.61 7.66
C ASN A 64 -4.76 -10.33 6.32
N GLY A 65 -3.48 -10.57 6.03
CA GLY A 65 -2.99 -11.20 4.80
C GLY A 65 -2.79 -10.25 3.62
N GLN A 66 -3.37 -9.05 3.61
CA GLN A 66 -3.13 -8.06 2.57
C GLN A 66 -1.74 -7.44 2.75
N ASP A 67 -0.95 -7.36 1.67
CA ASP A 67 0.25 -6.51 1.63
C ASP A 67 -0.17 -5.03 1.69
N LEU A 68 0.24 -4.33 2.74
CA LEU A 68 -0.12 -2.94 3.01
C LEU A 68 0.93 -1.97 2.47
N ALA A 69 2.20 -2.29 2.71
CA ALA A 69 3.36 -1.58 2.19
C ALA A 69 4.51 -2.56 1.96
N GLU A 70 5.36 -2.21 0.99
CA GLU A 70 6.63 -2.86 0.71
C GLU A 70 7.75 -1.89 1.08
N PHE A 71 8.86 -2.37 1.62
CA PHE A 71 10.02 -1.55 1.97
C PHE A 71 11.20 -1.95 1.08
N ASP A 72 11.89 -0.95 0.52
CA ASP A 72 13.09 -1.23 -0.26
C ASP A 72 14.19 -1.75 0.65
N LEU A 73 14.51 -1.03 1.72
CA LEU A 73 15.40 -1.53 2.78
C LEU A 73 14.87 -1.15 4.16
N LEU A 74 15.16 -1.99 5.16
CA LEU A 74 14.97 -1.71 6.58
C LEU A 74 16.27 -1.90 7.33
N MET A 75 16.48 -1.09 8.37
CA MET A 75 17.63 -1.18 9.26
C MET A 75 17.22 -0.80 10.68
N THR A 76 17.97 -1.27 11.67
CA THR A 76 17.81 -0.85 13.07
C THR A 76 19.01 -0.04 13.54
N LYS A 77 18.74 0.93 14.43
CA LYS A 77 19.76 1.63 15.22
C LYS A 77 20.09 0.86 16.52
N PRO A 78 21.19 1.20 17.20
CA PRO A 78 21.54 0.63 18.52
C PRO A 78 20.41 0.71 19.55
N ASP A 79 19.65 1.81 19.53
CA ASP A 79 18.49 2.08 20.39
C ASP A 79 17.23 1.25 20.05
N GLY A 80 17.31 0.38 19.03
CA GLY A 80 16.22 -0.50 18.60
C GLY A 80 15.22 0.15 17.64
N THR A 81 15.36 1.44 17.32
CA THR A 81 14.47 2.12 16.38
C THR A 81 14.78 1.74 14.93
N LEU A 82 13.74 1.62 14.11
CA LEU A 82 13.81 1.35 12.68
C LEU A 82 14.07 2.62 11.87
N ILE A 83 14.88 2.42 10.83
CA ILE A 83 15.09 3.28 9.68
C ILE A 83 14.58 2.52 8.46
N PHE A 84 13.88 3.20 7.55
CA PHE A 84 13.57 2.63 6.25
C PHE A 84 14.17 3.47 5.12
N VAL A 85 14.53 2.80 4.03
CA VAL A 85 15.08 3.41 2.82
C VAL A 85 14.13 3.13 1.67
N GLU A 86 13.92 4.12 0.81
CA GLU A 86 13.20 3.97 -0.46
C GLU A 86 14.08 4.44 -1.61
N VAL A 87 14.02 3.72 -2.72
CA VAL A 87 14.87 3.88 -3.88
C VAL A 87 13.99 4.30 -5.06
N VAL A 88 14.17 5.54 -5.51
CA VAL A 88 13.38 6.09 -6.62
C VAL A 88 14.29 6.35 -7.81
N THR A 89 14.04 5.63 -8.90
CA THR A 89 14.85 5.72 -10.14
C THR A 89 14.19 6.57 -11.22
N SER A 90 12.90 6.90 -11.09
CA SER A 90 12.20 7.76 -12.04
C SER A 90 11.41 8.88 -11.36
N PRO A 91 11.44 10.11 -11.90
CA PRO A 91 10.60 11.21 -11.39
C PRO A 91 9.10 10.94 -11.45
N SER A 92 8.64 10.06 -12.36
CA SER A 92 7.22 9.68 -12.44
C SER A 92 6.70 9.01 -11.17
N ASP A 93 7.60 8.35 -10.44
CA ASP A 93 7.27 7.56 -9.25
C ASP A 93 7.11 8.46 -8.01
N LEU A 94 7.39 9.77 -8.14
CA LEU A 94 7.15 10.76 -7.09
C LEU A 94 5.66 11.16 -6.97
N LYS A 95 4.82 10.74 -7.93
CA LYS A 95 3.37 10.88 -7.82
C LYS A 95 2.88 9.95 -6.71
N ASP A 96 2.10 10.47 -5.76
CA ASP A 96 1.56 9.75 -4.60
C ASP A 96 2.60 9.22 -3.59
N PHE A 97 3.89 9.36 -3.88
CA PHE A 97 5.01 8.91 -3.04
C PHE A 97 4.94 9.42 -1.60
N LEU A 98 4.66 10.70 -1.38
CA LEU A 98 4.58 11.29 -0.04
C LEU A 98 3.52 10.64 0.85
N GLN A 99 2.38 10.27 0.26
CA GLN A 99 1.31 9.60 0.99
C GLN A 99 1.73 8.18 1.39
N GLU A 100 2.48 7.49 0.53
CA GLU A 100 3.07 6.20 0.85
C GLU A 100 4.13 6.30 1.96
N ILE A 101 5.02 7.29 1.90
CA ILE A 101 6.01 7.56 2.96
C ILE A 101 5.31 7.87 4.28
N TYR A 102 4.28 8.71 4.27
CA TYR A 102 3.50 9.02 5.46
C TYR A 102 2.90 7.75 6.07
N TYR A 103 2.26 6.90 5.25
CA TYR A 103 1.70 5.64 5.70
C TYR A 103 2.76 4.72 6.34
N LYS A 104 3.90 4.53 5.66
CA LYS A 104 5.04 3.73 6.17
C LYS A 104 5.53 4.25 7.51
N LYS A 105 5.66 5.58 7.66
CA LYS A 105 6.03 6.22 8.94
C LYS A 105 4.99 5.90 10.02
N GLN A 106 3.69 6.08 9.78
CA GLN A 106 2.67 5.82 10.82
C GLN A 106 2.67 4.36 11.28
N VAL A 107 2.83 3.42 10.35
CA VAL A 107 2.91 2.00 10.68
C VAL A 107 4.15 1.69 11.53
N ILE A 108 5.33 2.24 11.18
CA ILE A 108 6.55 2.04 11.99
C ILE A 108 6.41 2.71 13.36
N ARG A 109 5.88 3.95 13.42
CA ARG A 109 5.62 4.67 14.68
C ARG A 109 4.76 3.84 15.62
N TYR A 110 3.69 3.24 15.09
CA TYR A 110 2.81 2.36 15.85
C TYR A 110 3.53 1.07 16.30
N LEU A 111 4.12 0.33 15.36
CA LEU A 111 4.70 -0.99 15.64
C LEU A 111 5.89 -0.95 16.59
N PHE A 112 6.71 0.10 16.53
CA PHE A 112 7.95 0.20 17.30
C PHE A 112 7.89 1.28 18.38
N ASN A 113 6.71 1.87 18.61
CA ASN A 113 6.50 2.99 19.53
C ASN A 113 7.51 4.14 19.30
N GLN A 114 7.81 4.41 18.02
CA GLN A 114 8.77 5.43 17.62
C GLN A 114 8.06 6.78 17.50
N LYS A 115 8.60 7.82 18.16
CA LYS A 115 8.07 9.19 18.01
C LYS A 115 8.33 9.77 16.62
N ALA A 116 9.56 9.59 16.15
CA ALA A 116 10.07 10.02 14.86
C ALA A 116 10.60 8.82 14.09
N VAL A 117 10.42 8.80 12.77
CA VAL A 117 10.92 7.71 11.92
C VAL A 117 11.86 8.29 10.88
N THR A 118 13.13 7.96 11.01
CA THR A 118 14.15 8.32 10.01
C THR A 118 13.84 7.58 8.70
N PHE A 119 13.63 8.37 7.65
CA PHE A 119 13.44 7.89 6.29
C PHE A 119 14.63 8.32 5.43
N ILE A 120 15.20 7.41 4.64
CA ILE A 120 16.26 7.74 3.68
C ILE A 120 15.72 7.56 2.26
N LEU A 121 15.77 8.60 1.45
CA LEU A 121 15.44 8.54 0.03
C LEU A 121 16.72 8.46 -0.80
N VAL A 122 16.88 7.39 -1.56
CA VAL A 122 17.98 7.24 -2.54
C VAL A 122 17.42 7.47 -3.94
N THR A 123 18.06 8.35 -4.70
CA THR A 123 17.64 8.67 -6.08
C THR A 123 18.79 8.58 -7.06
N SER A 124 18.46 8.33 -8.32
CA SER A 124 19.39 8.39 -9.46
C SER A 124 19.21 9.65 -10.31
N PHE A 125 18.48 10.64 -9.81
CA PHE A 125 18.22 11.92 -10.47
C PHE A 125 18.06 13.05 -9.44
N PRO A 126 18.37 14.31 -9.81
CA PRO A 126 18.23 15.44 -8.90
C PRO A 126 16.75 15.74 -8.60
N LEU A 127 16.32 15.53 -7.36
CA LEU A 127 14.95 15.78 -6.87
C LEU A 127 14.51 17.25 -7.04
N THR A 128 15.44 18.20 -6.91
CA THR A 128 15.20 19.64 -6.97
C THR A 128 14.58 20.08 -8.30
N ASN A 129 14.81 19.35 -9.38
CA ASN A 129 14.28 19.65 -10.70
C ASN A 129 12.77 19.36 -10.81
N TYR A 130 12.21 18.57 -9.90
CA TYR A 130 10.83 18.08 -10.00
C TYR A 130 9.95 18.63 -8.87
N LYS A 131 8.72 19.04 -9.19
CA LYS A 131 7.76 19.56 -8.19
C LYS A 131 7.51 18.56 -7.05
N GLY A 132 7.33 17.28 -7.39
CA GLY A 132 7.20 16.21 -6.40
C GLY A 132 8.46 16.07 -5.53
N GLY A 133 9.64 16.15 -6.14
CA GLY A 133 10.91 16.02 -5.43
C GLY A 133 11.17 17.17 -4.46
N ARG A 134 10.84 18.41 -4.85
CA ARG A 134 10.90 19.57 -3.94
C ARG A 134 9.96 19.43 -2.74
N LYS A 135 8.77 18.85 -2.92
CA LYS A 135 7.87 18.55 -1.79
C LYS A 135 8.46 17.51 -0.84
N VAL A 136 9.12 16.48 -1.37
CA VAL A 136 9.83 15.49 -0.53
C VAL A 136 10.96 16.14 0.26
N LEU A 137 11.78 16.96 -0.41
CA LEU A 137 12.87 17.71 0.23
C LEU A 137 12.40 18.70 1.30
N GLY A 138 11.16 19.18 1.21
CA GLY A 138 10.54 20.03 2.23
C GLY A 138 9.89 19.26 3.40
N SER A 139 9.83 17.93 3.34
CA SER A 139 9.20 17.12 4.40
C SER A 139 10.13 16.89 5.59
N GLU A 140 9.58 16.78 6.80
CA GLU A 140 10.38 16.52 8.00
C GLU A 140 10.89 15.08 8.09
N GLU A 141 11.96 14.89 8.88
CA GLU A 141 12.51 13.57 9.24
C GLU A 141 12.90 12.72 8.02
N HIS A 142 13.61 13.30 7.05
CA HIS A 142 14.17 12.53 5.93
C HIS A 142 15.62 12.92 5.61
N ILE A 143 16.36 11.97 5.05
CA ILE A 143 17.70 12.16 4.48
C ILE A 143 17.61 11.83 2.99
N SER A 144 18.06 12.73 2.13
CA SER A 144 18.07 12.50 0.68
C SER A 144 19.50 12.24 0.19
N ILE A 145 19.69 11.13 -0.52
CA ILE A 145 20.94 10.77 -1.18
C ILE A 145 20.67 10.78 -2.69
N CYS A 146 21.30 11.71 -3.40
CA CYS A 146 21.29 11.73 -4.86
C CYS A 146 22.59 11.08 -5.37
N THR A 147 22.45 9.96 -6.07
CA THR A 147 23.57 9.27 -6.72
C THR A 147 23.70 9.73 -8.17
N ARG A 148 24.66 9.14 -8.91
CA ARG A 148 24.71 9.27 -10.37
C ARG A 148 23.55 8.51 -11.03
N SER A 149 23.28 8.80 -12.29
CA SER A 149 22.18 8.14 -13.02
C SER A 149 22.36 6.63 -13.11
N CYS A 150 21.25 5.90 -13.24
CA CYS A 150 21.27 4.44 -13.44
C CYS A 150 22.11 4.06 -14.66
N ASP A 151 22.07 4.83 -15.74
CA ASP A 151 22.94 4.62 -16.92
C ASP A 151 24.43 4.71 -16.60
N ASN A 152 24.82 5.57 -15.65
CA ASN A 152 26.20 5.66 -15.21
C ASN A 152 26.64 4.37 -14.52
N PHE A 153 25.84 3.86 -13.57
CA PHE A 153 26.10 2.58 -12.91
C PHE A 153 26.10 1.42 -13.90
N ARG A 154 25.12 1.38 -14.81
CA ARG A 154 24.97 0.33 -15.82
C ARG A 154 26.24 0.14 -16.66
N LYS A 155 26.91 1.23 -17.04
CA LYS A 155 28.17 1.19 -17.80
C LYS A 155 29.32 0.52 -17.04
N HIS A 156 29.32 0.58 -15.71
CA HIS A 156 30.38 0.00 -14.87
C HIS A 156 30.11 -1.45 -14.46
N ILE A 157 28.84 -1.88 -14.45
CA ILE A 157 28.45 -3.25 -14.10
C ILE A 157 28.20 -4.14 -15.32
N ALA A 158 28.10 -3.57 -16.53
CA ALA A 158 27.90 -4.34 -17.74
C ALA A 158 29.13 -5.24 -18.00
N GLY A 159 28.90 -6.55 -18.14
CA GLY A 159 29.95 -7.52 -18.46
C GLY A 159 30.73 -8.05 -17.25
N THR A 160 30.42 -7.62 -16.02
CA THR A 160 31.07 -8.14 -14.80
C THR A 160 30.40 -9.40 -14.23
N TRP A 161 29.36 -9.90 -14.89
CA TRP A 161 28.64 -11.09 -14.46
C TRP A 161 29.45 -12.38 -14.68
N SER A 162 29.59 -13.20 -13.63
CA SER A 162 30.18 -14.54 -13.72
C SER A 162 29.28 -15.60 -13.10
N LYS A 163 29.32 -16.83 -13.65
CA LYS A 163 28.59 -17.98 -13.08
C LYS A 163 29.11 -18.40 -11.70
N GLN A 164 30.35 -18.04 -11.33
CA GLN A 164 30.92 -18.35 -10.01
C GLN A 164 30.38 -17.42 -8.92
N SER A 165 29.90 -16.22 -9.28
CA SER A 165 29.28 -15.23 -8.38
C SER A 165 27.89 -15.65 -7.88
N LEU A 166 27.39 -16.83 -8.27
CA LEU A 166 26.02 -17.29 -8.00
C LEU A 166 25.85 -18.10 -6.70
N LYS A 167 26.91 -18.32 -5.92
CA LYS A 167 26.72 -18.91 -4.58
C LYS A 167 26.24 -17.80 -3.65
N PRO A 168 24.99 -17.81 -3.18
CA PRO A 168 24.56 -16.83 -2.20
C PRO A 168 25.37 -17.10 -0.94
N VAL A 169 26.25 -16.17 -0.60
CA VAL A 169 26.91 -16.11 0.70
C VAL A 169 26.07 -15.14 1.49
N LEU A 170 25.57 -15.55 2.66
CA LEU A 170 24.93 -14.58 3.55
C LEU A 170 25.96 -13.49 3.83
N PRO A 171 25.59 -12.21 3.65
CA PRO A 171 26.53 -11.13 3.83
C PRO A 171 27.14 -11.22 5.25
N PRO A 172 28.46 -11.23 5.39
CA PRO A 172 29.09 -11.20 6.70
C PRO A 172 28.73 -9.89 7.38
N GLY A 173 28.18 -9.93 8.59
CA GLY A 173 27.95 -8.72 9.37
C GLY A 173 26.66 -8.70 10.18
N LYS A 174 26.24 -7.48 10.49
CA LYS A 174 25.11 -7.19 11.36
C LYS A 174 23.79 -7.31 10.59
N THR A 175 23.25 -8.52 10.45
CA THR A 175 22.00 -8.77 9.69
C THR A 175 20.99 -9.61 10.43
N CYS A 176 19.68 -9.45 10.12
CA CYS A 176 18.62 -10.33 10.59
C CYS A 176 17.44 -10.40 9.60
N LEU A 177 16.51 -11.34 9.80
CA LEU A 177 15.29 -11.45 8.99
C LEU A 177 14.23 -10.44 9.46
N SER A 178 13.36 -9.98 8.55
CA SER A 178 12.28 -9.06 8.88
C SER A 178 11.28 -9.67 9.87
N THR A 179 11.12 -11.00 9.84
CA THR A 179 10.25 -11.76 10.74
C THR A 179 10.81 -11.88 12.16
N GLU A 180 12.07 -11.53 12.37
CA GLU A 180 12.74 -11.53 13.69
C GLU A 180 12.65 -10.15 14.37
N LEU A 181 12.09 -9.15 13.68
CA LEU A 181 11.86 -7.84 14.26
C LEU A 181 10.86 -7.92 15.42
N ILE A 182 11.27 -7.43 16.58
CA ILE A 182 10.43 -7.37 17.78
C ILE A 182 9.66 -6.04 17.76
N THR A 183 8.34 -6.12 17.69
CA THR A 183 7.43 -4.96 17.74
C THR A 183 7.06 -4.63 19.18
N ALA A 184 6.90 -3.34 19.48
CA ALA A 184 6.44 -2.82 20.77
C ALA A 184 4.93 -3.02 21.01
N ALA A 185 4.14 -3.18 19.94
CA ALA A 185 2.69 -3.36 20.01
C ALA A 185 2.22 -4.46 19.06
N PRO A 186 1.12 -5.18 19.39
CA PRO A 186 0.50 -6.10 18.45
C PRO A 186 -0.12 -5.33 17.27
N PHE A 187 -0.25 -5.98 16.11
CA PHE A 187 -0.82 -5.37 14.90
C PHE A 187 -2.13 -6.05 14.47
N PRO A 188 -3.23 -5.94 15.23
CA PRO A 188 -4.51 -6.58 14.89
C PRO A 188 -5.23 -5.81 13.77
N TYR A 189 -4.67 -5.82 12.55
CA TYR A 189 -5.16 -4.98 11.44
C TYR A 189 -6.65 -5.15 11.13
N LYS A 190 -7.19 -6.37 11.26
CA LYS A 190 -8.63 -6.60 11.06
C LYS A 190 -9.48 -5.81 12.08
N GLN A 191 -9.05 -5.73 13.34
CA GLN A 191 -9.76 -4.96 14.35
C GLN A 191 -9.72 -3.46 14.03
N PHE A 192 -8.57 -2.94 13.60
CA PHE A 192 -8.47 -1.53 13.16
C PHE A 192 -9.40 -1.25 11.99
N HIS A 193 -9.40 -2.14 11.00
CA HIS A 193 -10.32 -2.05 9.86
C HIS A 193 -11.78 -2.06 10.29
N ASP A 194 -12.16 -2.95 11.20
CA ASP A 194 -13.54 -3.09 11.65
C ASP A 194 -13.98 -1.87 12.48
N MET A 195 -13.09 -1.29 13.30
CA MET A 195 -13.35 -0.02 14.00
C MET A 195 -13.62 1.13 13.02
N GLU A 196 -12.83 1.26 11.95
CA GLU A 196 -13.09 2.27 10.91
C GLU A 196 -14.40 2.00 10.17
N LYS A 197 -14.70 0.72 9.86
CA LYS A 197 -15.97 0.31 9.25
C LYS A 197 -17.15 0.72 10.13
N GLU A 198 -17.11 0.35 11.42
CA GLU A 198 -18.15 0.66 12.40
C GLU A 198 -18.34 2.16 12.59
N TRP A 199 -17.25 2.94 12.65
CA TRP A 199 -17.31 4.40 12.73
C TRP A 199 -18.07 5.00 11.54
N VAL A 200 -17.73 4.58 10.32
CA VAL A 200 -18.45 5.05 9.12
C VAL A 200 -19.93 4.69 9.21
N PHE A 201 -20.28 3.46 9.61
CA PHE A 201 -21.68 3.06 9.73
C PHE A 201 -22.46 3.82 10.80
N SER A 202 -21.85 4.09 11.96
CA SER A 202 -22.53 4.81 13.06
C SER A 202 -22.74 6.29 12.75
N HIS A 203 -21.93 6.85 11.85
CA HIS A 203 -22.03 8.26 11.41
C HIS A 203 -22.65 8.41 10.02
N LEU A 204 -23.29 7.35 9.48
CA LEU A 204 -24.17 7.49 8.31
C LEU A 204 -25.43 8.27 8.71
N GLY A 205 -25.31 9.60 8.77
CA GLY A 205 -26.36 10.51 9.23
C GLY A 205 -27.67 10.34 8.47
N ASN A 206 -28.80 10.44 9.17
CA ASN A 206 -30.09 10.65 8.50
C ASN A 206 -30.20 12.16 8.23
N ASN A 207 -30.57 12.55 7.00
CA ASN A 207 -30.83 13.95 6.58
C ASN A 207 -29.61 14.82 6.26
N ASP A 208 -28.95 14.55 5.12
CA ASP A 208 -28.01 15.45 4.42
C ASP A 208 -26.78 16.01 5.17
N GLU A 209 -26.63 15.75 6.47
CA GLU A 209 -25.47 16.17 7.25
C GLU A 209 -24.17 15.52 6.72
N PRO A 210 -23.05 16.27 6.68
CA PRO A 210 -21.75 15.71 6.33
C PRO A 210 -21.37 14.59 7.30
N ILE A 211 -20.81 13.50 6.76
CA ILE A 211 -20.26 12.43 7.59
C ILE A 211 -19.03 12.93 8.35
N ASP A 212 -18.94 12.61 9.64
CA ASP A 212 -17.81 13.00 10.50
C ASP A 212 -16.60 12.08 10.25
N LEU A 213 -15.68 12.54 9.40
CA LEU A 213 -14.47 11.82 9.00
C LEU A 213 -13.24 12.75 8.98
N PRO A 214 -12.03 12.24 9.28
CA PRO A 214 -11.71 10.85 9.64
C PRO A 214 -12.21 10.48 11.04
N SER A 215 -12.20 9.19 11.38
CA SER A 215 -12.49 8.77 12.76
C SER A 215 -11.50 9.39 13.75
N PRO A 216 -11.90 9.67 15.02
CA PRO A 216 -11.00 10.20 16.04
C PRO A 216 -9.95 9.18 16.49
N TYR A 217 -10.12 7.91 16.11
CA TYR A 217 -9.17 6.85 16.41
C TYR A 217 -7.93 7.00 15.54
N ARG A 218 -6.74 6.73 16.09
CA ARG A 218 -5.49 6.74 15.29
C ARG A 218 -5.44 5.66 14.20
N THR A 219 -6.36 4.71 14.23
CA THR A 219 -6.45 3.57 13.30
C THR A 219 -6.68 3.98 11.84
N HIS A 220 -7.31 5.15 11.58
CA HIS A 220 -7.47 5.69 10.23
C HIS A 220 -6.12 5.94 9.53
N THR A 221 -5.02 6.12 10.27
CA THR A 221 -3.68 6.27 9.68
C THR A 221 -2.97 4.93 9.40
N LEU A 222 -3.51 3.83 9.95
CA LEU A 222 -2.93 2.49 9.87
C LEU A 222 -3.65 1.61 8.86
N VAL A 223 -4.89 1.94 8.50
CA VAL A 223 -5.74 1.24 7.55
C VAL A 223 -5.67 1.92 6.18
N LYS A 224 -5.51 1.17 5.09
CA LYS A 224 -5.47 1.74 3.72
C LYS A 224 -6.82 1.78 3.01
N LYS A 225 -7.79 1.02 3.52
CA LYS A 225 -9.11 0.84 2.91
C LYS A 225 -10.09 0.22 3.88
N ILE A 226 -11.36 0.48 3.65
CA ILE A 226 -12.48 -0.11 4.37
C ILE A 226 -13.27 -0.97 3.39
N LEU A 227 -13.51 -2.23 3.74
CA LEU A 227 -14.41 -3.15 3.05
C LEU A 227 -15.75 -3.13 3.76
N PHE A 228 -16.74 -2.46 3.18
CA PHE A 228 -18.06 -2.33 3.80
C PHE A 228 -18.86 -3.62 3.74
N GLY A 229 -18.65 -4.43 2.70
CA GLY A 229 -19.29 -5.74 2.58
C GLY A 229 -19.64 -6.09 1.13
N ARG A 230 -20.02 -7.35 0.93
CA ARG A 230 -20.57 -7.80 -0.35
C ARG A 230 -22.04 -7.39 -0.44
N LEU A 231 -22.46 -6.99 -1.64
CA LEU A 231 -23.82 -6.57 -1.90
C LEU A 231 -24.73 -7.80 -2.06
N PHE A 232 -25.98 -7.68 -1.62
CA PHE A 232 -27.02 -8.63 -2.03
C PHE A 232 -27.25 -8.54 -3.55
N PRO A 233 -27.55 -9.65 -4.24
CA PRO A 233 -27.85 -9.61 -5.69
C PRO A 233 -28.99 -8.67 -6.07
N SER A 234 -29.97 -8.49 -5.17
CA SER A 234 -31.09 -7.55 -5.33
C SER A 234 -30.65 -6.08 -5.34
N THR A 235 -29.51 -5.76 -4.73
CA THR A 235 -28.97 -4.39 -4.67
C THR A 235 -28.50 -3.88 -6.03
N THR A 236 -28.00 -4.77 -6.91
CA THR A 236 -27.40 -4.39 -8.21
C THR A 236 -28.34 -3.54 -9.06
N LYS A 237 -29.64 -3.86 -9.09
CA LYS A 237 -30.62 -3.11 -9.89
C LYS A 237 -30.71 -1.66 -9.44
N ARG A 238 -30.92 -1.44 -8.14
CA ARG A 238 -30.99 -0.10 -7.54
C ARG A 238 -29.69 0.67 -7.71
N LEU A 239 -28.55 -0.02 -7.60
CA LEU A 239 -27.26 0.62 -7.78
C LEU A 239 -27.08 1.16 -9.22
N CYS A 240 -27.56 0.44 -10.23
CA CYS A 240 -27.51 0.89 -11.62
C CYS A 240 -28.51 2.00 -11.97
N GLU A 241 -29.54 2.21 -11.15
CA GLU A 241 -30.46 3.34 -11.28
C GLU A 241 -29.77 4.66 -10.87
N HIS A 242 -28.80 4.58 -9.95
CA HIS A 242 -28.07 5.75 -9.41
C HIS A 242 -26.67 5.95 -10.03
N TYR A 243 -26.00 4.87 -10.43
CA TYR A 243 -24.60 4.92 -10.87
C TYR A 243 -24.34 4.12 -12.14
N LYS A 244 -23.39 4.60 -12.95
CA LYS A 244 -22.90 3.92 -14.15
C LYS A 244 -21.65 3.10 -13.84
N PHE A 245 -21.50 1.95 -14.49
CA PHE A 245 -20.32 1.08 -14.37
C PHE A 245 -19.64 0.94 -15.73
N VAL A 246 -18.41 1.43 -15.86
CA VAL A 246 -17.71 1.52 -17.15
C VAL A 246 -16.41 0.73 -17.15
N TYR A 247 -16.27 -0.16 -18.14
CA TYR A 247 -15.05 -0.91 -18.43
C TYR A 247 -14.82 -0.97 -19.94
N ARG A 248 -13.63 -0.58 -20.42
CA ARG A 248 -13.28 -0.59 -21.85
C ARG A 248 -14.37 0.08 -22.73
N ASP A 249 -14.80 1.25 -22.31
CA ASP A 249 -15.84 2.06 -22.98
C ASP A 249 -17.23 1.42 -23.07
N GLN A 250 -17.43 0.22 -22.51
CA GLN A 250 -18.73 -0.39 -22.32
C GLN A 250 -19.31 0.02 -20.96
N THR A 251 -20.56 0.48 -20.98
CA THR A 251 -21.35 0.70 -19.76
C THR A 251 -22.18 -0.55 -19.49
N PHE A 252 -22.10 -1.09 -18.28
CA PHE A 252 -22.91 -2.23 -17.87
C PHE A 252 -24.25 -1.78 -17.28
N ASN A 253 -25.33 -2.44 -17.70
CA ASN A 253 -26.62 -2.38 -17.01
C ASN A 253 -26.72 -3.45 -15.90
N ALA A 254 -27.82 -3.43 -15.14
CA ALA A 254 -28.02 -4.34 -14.01
C ALA A 254 -28.07 -5.83 -14.41
N GLN A 255 -28.67 -6.15 -15.56
CA GLN A 255 -28.74 -7.53 -16.06
C GLN A 255 -27.33 -8.02 -16.43
N GLU A 256 -26.57 -7.20 -17.14
CA GLU A 256 -25.19 -7.51 -17.53
C GLU A 256 -24.27 -7.63 -16.32
N LEU A 257 -24.42 -6.78 -15.31
CA LEU A 257 -23.64 -6.90 -14.07
C LEU A 257 -23.92 -8.22 -13.36
N ASN A 258 -25.19 -8.59 -13.19
CA ASN A 258 -25.57 -9.83 -12.53
C ASN A 258 -25.17 -11.08 -13.34
N ALA A 259 -25.22 -10.99 -14.68
CA ALA A 259 -24.81 -12.06 -15.58
C ALA A 259 -23.28 -12.25 -15.58
N ASN A 260 -22.51 -11.18 -15.65
CA ASN A 260 -21.05 -11.25 -15.84
C ASN A 260 -20.27 -11.36 -14.53
N PHE A 261 -20.80 -10.87 -13.42
CA PHE A 261 -20.10 -10.80 -12.15
C PHE A 261 -20.78 -11.64 -11.06
N SER A 262 -19.97 -12.39 -10.32
CA SER A 262 -20.42 -13.26 -9.22
C SER A 262 -20.48 -12.54 -7.88
N ARG A 263 -19.69 -11.48 -7.71
CA ARG A 263 -19.56 -10.73 -6.45
C ARG A 263 -19.36 -9.26 -6.77
N ILE A 264 -20.01 -8.43 -5.97
CA ILE A 264 -19.88 -6.98 -5.96
C ILE A 264 -19.62 -6.60 -4.51
N ILE A 265 -18.54 -5.87 -4.23
CA ILE A 265 -18.12 -5.49 -2.88
C ILE A 265 -17.94 -3.98 -2.85
N LEU A 266 -18.62 -3.31 -1.93
CA LEU A 266 -18.43 -1.88 -1.69
C LEU A 266 -17.25 -1.68 -0.73
N ALA A 267 -16.42 -0.69 -1.04
CA ALA A 267 -15.27 -0.32 -0.24
C ALA A 267 -14.96 1.18 -0.37
N ALA A 268 -14.01 1.66 0.41
CA ALA A 268 -13.40 2.98 0.24
C ALA A 268 -11.89 2.91 0.47
N ASP A 269 -11.12 3.71 -0.28
CA ASP A 269 -9.68 3.90 -0.04
C ASP A 269 -9.47 5.03 0.99
N ILE A 270 -8.61 4.79 1.99
CA ILE A 270 -8.20 5.77 3.03
C ILE A 270 -6.85 6.38 2.62
N PRO A 271 -6.58 7.67 2.92
CA PRO A 271 -7.27 8.61 3.81
C PRO A 271 -8.36 9.43 3.14
N ASP A 272 -8.57 9.29 1.83
CA ASP A 272 -9.52 10.13 1.13
C ASP A 272 -10.98 9.72 1.33
N TYR A 273 -11.19 8.50 1.82
CA TYR A 273 -12.48 7.84 1.91
C TYR A 273 -13.18 7.77 0.53
N SER A 274 -12.38 7.65 -0.54
CA SER A 274 -12.88 7.61 -1.91
C SER A 274 -13.67 6.31 -2.15
N PRO A 275 -14.96 6.38 -2.52
CA PRO A 275 -15.77 5.19 -2.72
C PRO A 275 -15.34 4.41 -3.95
N LEU A 276 -15.36 3.09 -3.84
CA LEU A 276 -14.97 2.16 -4.90
C LEU A 276 -15.71 0.83 -4.78
N ILE A 277 -15.77 0.11 -5.89
CA ILE A 277 -16.42 -1.20 -5.97
C ILE A 277 -15.46 -2.24 -6.54
N TYR A 278 -15.40 -3.40 -5.92
CA TYR A 278 -14.74 -4.57 -6.49
C TYR A 278 -15.76 -5.49 -7.16
N LEU A 279 -15.56 -5.77 -8.45
CA LEU A 279 -16.38 -6.70 -9.23
C LEU A 279 -15.62 -8.00 -9.51
N LYS A 280 -16.18 -9.16 -9.22
CA LYS A 280 -15.58 -10.47 -9.56
C LYS A 280 -16.20 -11.06 -10.82
N PRO A 281 -15.53 -11.05 -11.98
CA PRO A 281 -16.03 -11.71 -13.18
C PRO A 281 -16.23 -13.20 -12.91
N ARG A 282 -17.34 -13.79 -13.38
CA ARG A 282 -17.62 -15.22 -13.16
C ARG A 282 -16.57 -16.13 -13.79
N GLN A 283 -16.03 -15.73 -14.94
CA GLN A 283 -15.10 -16.53 -15.73
C GLN A 283 -13.63 -16.35 -15.35
N LYS A 284 -13.32 -15.42 -14.43
CA LYS A 284 -11.93 -15.08 -14.09
C LYS A 284 -11.70 -15.11 -12.59
N LYS A 285 -10.50 -15.56 -12.20
CA LYS A 285 -10.05 -15.55 -10.79
C LYS A 285 -9.34 -14.23 -10.50
N GLU A 286 -10.03 -13.11 -10.65
CA GLU A 286 -9.51 -11.76 -10.34
C GLU A 286 -10.67 -10.84 -9.96
N TYR A 287 -10.38 -9.73 -9.29
CA TYR A 287 -11.36 -8.66 -9.08
C TYR A 287 -11.02 -7.43 -9.91
N TYR A 288 -12.03 -6.72 -10.38
CA TYR A 288 -11.91 -5.42 -11.02
C TYR A 288 -12.19 -4.33 -9.99
N LYS A 289 -11.19 -3.48 -9.76
CA LYS A 289 -11.34 -2.29 -8.93
C LYS A 289 -11.95 -1.19 -9.79
N MET A 290 -13.16 -0.77 -9.42
CA MET A 290 -13.91 0.30 -10.06
C MET A 290 -13.88 1.51 -9.11
N VAL A 291 -13.33 2.63 -9.54
CA VAL A 291 -13.20 3.85 -8.74
C VAL A 291 -14.28 4.84 -9.13
N TYR A 292 -14.93 5.46 -8.15
CA TYR A 292 -15.92 6.49 -8.40
C TYR A 292 -15.27 7.78 -8.88
N ASP A 293 -15.81 8.39 -9.92
CA ASP A 293 -15.24 9.59 -10.55
C ASP A 293 -15.79 10.92 -10.01
N GLY A 294 -16.65 10.88 -8.98
CA GLY A 294 -17.31 12.07 -8.43
C GLY A 294 -18.59 12.46 -9.17
N HIS A 295 -18.84 11.92 -10.36
CA HIS A 295 -19.91 12.35 -11.28
C HIS A 295 -20.87 11.21 -11.65
N GLY A 296 -21.15 10.32 -10.70
CA GLY A 296 -22.11 9.23 -10.87
C GLY A 296 -21.56 7.99 -11.59
N THR A 297 -20.25 7.90 -11.84
CA THR A 297 -19.67 6.78 -12.61
C THR A 297 -18.56 6.06 -11.85
N PHE A 298 -18.63 4.73 -11.80
CA PHE A 298 -17.54 3.84 -11.39
C PHE A 298 -16.76 3.37 -12.62
N LYS A 299 -15.49 3.76 -12.72
CA LYS A 299 -14.59 3.43 -13.83
C LYS A 299 -13.54 2.43 -13.41
N TYR A 300 -13.25 1.47 -14.28
CA TYR A 300 -12.17 0.52 -14.05
C TYR A 300 -10.81 1.22 -13.88
N GLU A 301 -10.10 0.89 -12.80
CA GLU A 301 -8.74 1.34 -12.57
C GLU A 301 -7.74 0.20 -12.85
N ARG A 302 -7.93 -0.94 -12.18
CA ARG A 302 -6.98 -2.06 -12.22
C ARG A 302 -7.62 -3.36 -11.75
N LYS A 303 -6.87 -4.45 -11.88
CA LYS A 303 -7.26 -5.77 -11.36
C LYS A 303 -6.52 -6.16 -10.08
N THR A 304 -7.19 -6.93 -9.23
CA THR A 304 -6.60 -7.63 -8.09
C THR A 304 -6.46 -9.13 -8.43
N PRO A 305 -5.23 -9.68 -8.47
CA PRO A 305 -4.97 -11.08 -8.85
C PRO A 305 -5.35 -12.09 -7.75
N PRO A 306 -5.49 -13.39 -8.05
CA PRO A 306 -6.03 -14.38 -7.10
C PRO A 306 -5.08 -14.82 -5.99
N LYS A 307 -3.77 -14.57 -6.15
CA LYS A 307 -2.71 -15.11 -5.27
C LYS A 307 -2.17 -14.09 -4.27
N VAL A 308 -2.91 -13.03 -4.00
CA VAL A 308 -2.57 -12.01 -2.98
C VAL A 308 -3.58 -12.07 -1.85
N GLY A 309 -3.18 -11.75 -0.61
CA GLY A 309 -4.08 -11.96 0.53
C GLY A 309 -5.27 -11.01 0.54
N PHE A 310 -5.17 -9.85 -0.13
CA PHE A 310 -6.33 -9.00 -0.34
C PHE A 310 -7.45 -9.69 -1.15
N TYR A 311 -7.09 -10.52 -2.14
CA TYR A 311 -8.08 -11.33 -2.86
C TYR A 311 -8.76 -12.33 -1.92
N VAL A 312 -8.00 -12.99 -1.06
CA VAL A 312 -8.53 -13.93 -0.07
C VAL A 312 -9.52 -13.23 0.87
N TRP A 313 -9.23 -11.99 1.26
CA TRP A 313 -10.16 -11.19 2.08
C TRP A 313 -11.44 -10.82 1.33
N LEU A 314 -11.36 -10.38 0.07
CA LEU A 314 -12.56 -10.14 -0.74
C LEU A 314 -13.40 -11.44 -0.90
N GLU A 315 -12.74 -12.59 -1.03
CA GLU A 315 -13.41 -13.89 -1.10
C GLU A 315 -14.09 -14.33 0.19
N SER A 316 -13.67 -13.81 1.35
CA SER A 316 -14.26 -14.17 2.64
C SER A 316 -15.46 -13.33 3.02
N LEU A 317 -15.82 -12.31 2.23
CA LEU A 317 -16.97 -11.44 2.53
C LEU A 317 -18.29 -12.09 2.11
N GLU A 318 -19.24 -12.11 3.03
CA GLU A 318 -20.62 -12.53 2.79
C GLU A 318 -21.53 -11.33 2.46
N PRO A 319 -22.69 -11.57 1.82
CA PRO A 319 -23.66 -10.51 1.54
C PRO A 319 -24.13 -9.85 2.83
N GLU A 320 -23.84 -8.57 2.96
CA GLU A 320 -24.19 -7.76 4.13
C GLU A 320 -24.91 -6.46 3.73
N LEU A 321 -24.79 -6.03 2.47
CA LEU A 321 -25.22 -4.69 2.06
C LEU A 321 -26.46 -4.68 1.16
N GLY A 322 -27.54 -4.12 1.70
CA GLY A 322 -28.75 -3.75 0.98
C GLY A 322 -28.61 -2.43 0.20
N SER A 323 -29.56 -2.16 -0.69
CA SER A 323 -29.47 -1.03 -1.62
C SER A 323 -29.49 0.34 -0.96
N GLN A 324 -30.37 0.56 0.01
CA GLN A 324 -30.50 1.86 0.68
C GLN A 324 -29.17 2.25 1.37
N VAL A 325 -28.61 1.33 2.15
CA VAL A 325 -27.32 1.55 2.84
C VAL A 325 -26.18 1.74 1.84
N THR A 326 -26.14 0.96 0.76
CA THR A 326 -25.10 1.05 -0.26
C THR A 326 -25.10 2.42 -0.95
N ILE A 327 -26.27 2.91 -1.38
CA ILE A 327 -26.41 4.21 -2.04
C ILE A 327 -26.01 5.33 -1.06
N LYS A 328 -26.54 5.27 0.16
CA LYS A 328 -26.23 6.24 1.21
C LYS A 328 -24.72 6.33 1.52
N LEU A 329 -24.04 5.17 1.63
CA LEU A 329 -22.59 5.12 1.79
C LEU A 329 -21.87 5.83 0.64
N VAL A 330 -22.20 5.49 -0.61
CA VAL A 330 -21.56 6.11 -1.78
C VAL A 330 -21.80 7.62 -1.78
N GLU A 331 -23.01 8.08 -1.51
CA GLU A 331 -23.35 9.51 -1.46
C GLU A 331 -22.58 10.25 -0.35
N SER A 332 -22.62 9.76 0.89
CA SER A 332 -21.93 10.39 2.04
C SER A 332 -20.42 10.45 1.82
N LEU A 333 -19.81 9.34 1.38
CA LEU A 333 -18.37 9.28 1.09
C LEU A 333 -17.99 10.17 -0.10
N SER A 334 -18.85 10.25 -1.12
CA SER A 334 -18.61 11.13 -2.27
C SER A 334 -18.69 12.59 -1.88
N ARG A 335 -19.67 12.99 -1.06
CA ARG A 335 -19.72 14.36 -0.52
C ARG A 335 -18.42 14.66 0.23
N TYR A 336 -18.00 13.79 1.15
CA TYR A 336 -16.76 13.98 1.90
C TYR A 336 -15.52 14.11 0.98
N CYS A 337 -15.39 13.21 0.01
CA CYS A 337 -14.21 13.13 -0.85
C CYS A 337 -14.15 14.26 -1.91
N PHE A 338 -15.28 14.70 -2.45
CA PHE A 338 -15.34 15.59 -3.62
C PHE A 338 -15.92 16.99 -3.35
N SER A 339 -16.52 17.24 -2.19
CA SER A 339 -17.03 18.56 -1.80
C SER A 339 -16.29 19.22 -0.63
N ALA A 340 -15.38 18.50 0.05
CA ALA A 340 -14.51 19.12 1.04
C ALA A 340 -13.54 20.11 0.35
N PRO A 341 -13.37 21.34 0.88
CA PRO A 341 -12.35 22.26 0.37
C PRO A 341 -10.99 21.58 0.41
N ILE A 342 -10.17 21.83 -0.63
CA ILE A 342 -8.87 21.22 -0.92
C ILE A 342 -8.17 20.74 0.36
N LYS A 343 -8.15 19.43 0.58
CA LYS A 343 -7.43 18.81 1.70
C LYS A 343 -5.97 19.26 1.60
N GLN A 344 -5.52 20.10 2.55
CA GLN A 344 -4.10 20.32 2.73
C GLN A 344 -3.45 18.96 3.03
N PRO A 345 -2.31 18.63 2.42
CA PRO A 345 -1.61 17.41 2.80
C PRO A 345 -1.29 17.47 4.30
N PRO A 346 -1.37 16.35 5.04
CA PRO A 346 -0.96 16.34 6.43
C PRO A 346 0.53 16.70 6.51
N GLY A 347 0.84 17.86 7.08
CA GLY A 347 2.19 18.42 7.17
C GLY A 347 2.34 19.90 6.84
N SER A 348 1.28 20.71 6.98
CA SER A 348 1.40 22.16 7.19
C SER A 348 1.71 22.47 8.64
#